data_AF-A0A366ZTF7-F1
#
_entry.id   AF-A0A366ZTF7-F1
#
_cell.length_a   1.000
_cell.length_b   1.000
_cell.length_c   1.000
_cell.angle_alpha   90.00
_cell.angle_beta   90.00
_cell.angle_gamma   90.00
#
_symmetry.space_group_name_H-M   'P 1'
#
loop_
_entity.id
_entity.type
_entity.pdbx_description
1 polymer ?
#
loop_
_entity_poly.entity_id
_entity_poly.type
_entity_poly.pdbx_seq_one_letter_code
_entity_poly.pdbx_strand_id
1 'polypeptide(L)'
;MSDLSGPELLLAGAYAAIGVGAAVRPSIVPALFGGSAGTPEARTEVRAVYAGIPLALSAAVVRASTAAPPRREGVLSVVRDASAGMALARLGGAVLERRLRPWPTGAFLVLEAALAVAASRARGS
;
A
#
# COMPACT_ATOMS: atom_id res chain seq x y z
N MET A 1 -21.12 -6.93 11.28
CA MET A 1 -20.35 -5.68 11.15
C MET A 1 -18.91 -6.03 11.47
N SER A 2 -17.94 -5.67 10.61
CA SER A 2 -16.55 -6.09 10.77
C SER A 2 -15.92 -5.46 12.01
N ASP A 3 -15.41 -6.28 12.95
CA ASP A 3 -14.67 -5.85 14.15
C ASP A 3 -13.24 -5.42 13.78
N LEU A 4 -13.11 -4.47 12.86
CA LEU A 4 -11.82 -3.89 12.51
C LEU A 4 -11.37 -2.97 13.63
N SER A 5 -10.19 -3.22 14.17
CA SER A 5 -9.51 -2.25 15.02
C SER A 5 -9.19 -0.96 14.24
N GLY A 6 -8.98 0.15 14.95
CA GLY A 6 -8.58 1.42 14.31
C GLY A 6 -7.39 1.29 13.35
N PRO A 7 -6.29 0.60 13.74
CA PRO A 7 -5.17 0.32 12.85
C PRO A 7 -5.55 -0.50 11.61
N GLU A 8 -6.40 -1.52 11.73
CA GLU A 8 -6.83 -2.33 10.59
C GLU A 8 -7.72 -1.54 9.63
N LEU A 9 -8.59 -0.67 10.16
CA LEU A 9 -9.40 0.22 9.34
C LEU A 9 -8.52 1.18 8.53
N LEU A 10 -7.45 1.72 9.14
CA LEU A 10 -6.47 2.56 8.46
C LEU A 10 -5.77 1.79 7.32
N LEU A 11 -5.31 0.57 7.58
CA LEU A 11 -4.66 -0.27 6.55
C LEU A 11 -5.62 -0.56 5.40
N ALA A 12 -6.80 -1.11 5.72
CA ALA A 12 -7.78 -1.49 4.71
C ALA A 12 -8.23 -0.28 3.89
N GLY A 13 -8.49 0.85 4.55
CA GLY A 13 -8.91 2.10 3.91
C GLY A 13 -7.83 2.71 3.02
N ALA A 14 -6.58 2.81 3.50
CA ALA A 14 -5.48 3.37 2.73
C ALA A 14 -5.20 2.54 1.46
N TYR A 15 -5.10 1.23 1.59
CA TYR A 15 -4.88 0.34 0.46
C TYR A 15 -6.08 0.31 -0.50
N ALA A 16 -7.31 0.37 0.01
CA ALA A 16 -8.50 0.51 -0.84
C ALA A 16 -8.49 1.81 -1.63
N ALA A 17 -8.17 2.95 -1.00
CA ALA A 17 -8.14 4.25 -1.65
C ALA A 17 -7.10 4.30 -2.77
N ILE A 18 -5.88 3.81 -2.52
CA ILE A 18 -4.83 3.70 -3.55
C ILE A 18 -5.31 2.79 -4.68
N GLY A 19 -5.82 1.61 -4.33
CA GLY A 19 -6.21 0.60 -5.30
C GLY A 19 -7.36 1.03 -6.21
N VAL A 20 -8.42 1.60 -5.62
CA VAL A 20 -9.55 2.16 -6.37
C VAL A 20 -9.09 3.35 -7.24
N GLY A 21 -8.24 4.22 -6.69
CA GLY A 21 -7.67 5.33 -7.45
C GLY A 21 -6.92 4.86 -8.70
N ALA A 22 -6.07 3.84 -8.57
CA ALA A 22 -5.34 3.24 -9.68
C ALA A 22 -6.25 2.49 -10.68
N ALA A 23 -7.33 1.86 -10.20
CA ALA A 23 -8.30 1.17 -11.06
C ALA A 23 -9.05 2.16 -11.97
N VAL A 24 -9.54 3.25 -11.37
CA VAL A 24 -10.38 4.25 -12.05
C VAL A 24 -9.54 5.18 -12.92
N ARG A 25 -8.39 5.64 -12.42
CA ARG A 25 -7.52 6.63 -13.08
C ARG A 25 -6.06 6.15 -13.16
N PRO A 26 -5.77 5.09 -13.94
CA PRO A 26 -4.44 4.49 -13.97
C PRO A 26 -3.34 5.46 -14.42
N SER A 27 -3.63 6.38 -15.34
CA SER A 27 -2.62 7.32 -15.85
C SER A 27 -2.08 8.29 -14.78
N ILE A 28 -2.79 8.49 -13.68
CA ILE A 28 -2.34 9.36 -12.58
C ILE A 28 -1.13 8.73 -11.85
N VAL A 29 -1.12 7.41 -11.70
CA VAL A 29 -0.08 6.72 -10.92
C VAL A 29 1.33 7.01 -11.45
N PRO A 30 1.67 6.74 -12.72
CA PRO A 30 2.98 7.09 -13.25
C PRO A 30 3.18 8.60 -13.37
N ALA A 31 2.13 9.38 -13.67
CA ALA A 31 2.23 10.84 -13.80
C ALA A 31 2.68 11.52 -12.50
N LEU A 32 2.27 11.01 -11.33
CA LEU A 32 2.75 11.50 -10.03
C LEU A 32 4.27 11.42 -9.92
N PHE A 33 4.89 10.41 -10.52
CA PHE A 33 6.33 10.16 -10.48
C PHE A 33 7.05 10.63 -11.76
N GLY A 34 6.40 11.46 -12.59
CA GLY A 34 7.00 12.02 -13.82
C GLY A 34 6.99 11.07 -15.03
N GLY A 35 6.29 9.93 -14.94
CA GLY A 35 6.09 9.00 -16.05
C GLY A 35 4.75 9.23 -16.78
N SER A 36 4.40 8.31 -17.69
CA SER A 36 3.10 8.31 -18.37
C SER A 36 2.59 6.89 -18.64
N ALA A 37 1.28 6.75 -18.85
CA ALA A 37 0.64 5.52 -19.32
C ALA A 37 -0.21 5.82 -20.57
N GLY A 38 0.47 6.13 -21.67
CA GLY A 38 -0.16 6.53 -22.93
C GLY A 38 -0.89 5.40 -23.66
N THR A 39 -0.44 4.16 -23.51
CA THR A 39 -1.00 3.00 -24.22
C THR A 39 -2.03 2.23 -23.38
N PRO A 40 -2.95 1.49 -24.02
CA PRO A 40 -3.85 0.56 -23.32
C PRO A 40 -3.10 -0.48 -22.46
N GLU A 41 -1.98 -0.99 -22.95
CA GLU A 41 -1.15 -1.99 -22.27
C GLU A 41 -0.56 -1.39 -20.99
N ALA A 42 0.02 -0.19 -21.06
CA ALA A 42 0.56 0.50 -19.89
C ALA A 42 -0.52 0.79 -18.84
N ARG A 43 -1.73 1.18 -19.27
CA ARG A 43 -2.85 1.39 -18.33
C ARG A 43 -3.34 0.07 -17.72
N THR A 44 -3.28 -1.03 -18.45
CA THR A 44 -3.67 -2.35 -17.95
C THR A 44 -2.65 -2.86 -16.94
N GLU A 45 -1.36 -2.68 -17.22
CA GLU A 45 -0.27 -2.96 -16.28
C GLU A 45 -0.43 -2.17 -14.98
N VAL A 46 -0.73 -0.87 -15.08
CA VAL A 46 -0.97 -0.05 -13.89
C VAL A 46 -2.15 -0.57 -13.07
N ARG A 47 -3.26 -0.99 -13.70
CA ARG A 47 -4.38 -1.58 -12.97
C ARG A 47 -4.02 -2.91 -12.33
N ALA A 48 -3.30 -3.78 -13.03
CA ALA A 48 -2.91 -5.08 -12.50
C ALA A 48 -2.07 -4.92 -11.22
N VAL A 49 -1.06 -4.06 -11.27
CA VAL A 49 -0.09 -3.90 -10.17
C VAL A 49 -0.59 -2.91 -9.11
N TYR A 50 -0.93 -1.69 -9.51
CA TYR A 50 -1.23 -0.61 -8.57
C TYR A 50 -2.69 -0.56 -8.12
N ALA A 51 -3.60 -1.27 -8.80
CA ALA A 51 -4.94 -1.50 -8.28
C ALA A 51 -5.07 -2.88 -7.64
N GLY A 52 -4.69 -3.93 -8.37
CA GLY A 52 -4.87 -5.31 -7.94
C GLY A 52 -4.20 -5.62 -6.60
N ILE A 53 -2.92 -5.28 -6.43
CA ILE A 53 -2.17 -5.58 -5.20
C ILE A 53 -2.76 -4.82 -3.99
N PRO A 54 -2.94 -3.48 -4.01
CA PRO A 54 -3.54 -2.77 -2.88
C PRO A 54 -4.96 -3.26 -2.54
N LEU A 55 -5.81 -3.50 -3.54
CA LEU A 55 -7.16 -4.03 -3.29
C LEU A 55 -7.11 -5.42 -2.65
N ALA A 56 -6.18 -6.28 -3.08
CA ALA A 56 -5.99 -7.59 -2.48
C ALA A 56 -5.54 -7.50 -1.01
N LEU A 57 -4.60 -6.60 -0.69
CA LEU A 57 -4.15 -6.35 0.69
C LEU A 57 -5.29 -5.81 1.56
N SER A 58 -6.05 -4.84 1.05
CA SER A 58 -7.23 -4.30 1.74
C SER A 58 -8.25 -5.41 2.06
N ALA A 59 -8.62 -6.20 1.05
CA ALA A 59 -9.57 -7.28 1.23
C ALA A 59 -9.03 -8.39 2.15
N ALA A 60 -7.72 -8.65 2.13
CA ALA A 60 -7.09 -9.61 3.04
C ALA A 60 -7.19 -9.15 4.50
N VAL A 61 -6.93 -7.87 4.80
CA VAL A 61 -7.09 -7.29 6.14
C VAL A 61 -8.54 -7.40 6.61
N VAL A 62 -9.50 -7.04 5.76
CA VAL A 62 -10.93 -7.15 6.10
C VAL A 62 -11.32 -8.60 6.41
N ARG A 63 -10.92 -9.57 5.58
CA ARG A 63 -11.20 -10.99 5.83
C ARG A 63 -10.47 -11.56 7.04
N ALA A 64 -9.29 -11.02 7.37
CA ALA A 64 -8.50 -11.45 8.51
C ALA A 64 -9.13 -11.02 9.85
N SER A 65 -9.91 -9.93 9.87
CA SER A 65 -10.53 -9.40 11.10
C SER A 65 -11.45 -10.40 11.81
N THR A 66 -12.07 -11.32 11.07
CA THR A 66 -12.96 -12.36 11.61
C THR A 66 -12.31 -13.76 11.61
N ALA A 67 -11.03 -13.85 11.30
CA ALA A 67 -10.30 -15.11 11.25
C ALA A 67 -9.70 -15.48 12.61
N ALA A 68 -9.36 -16.77 12.79
CA ALA A 68 -8.62 -17.22 13.95
C ALA A 68 -7.28 -16.46 14.12
N PRO A 69 -6.82 -16.21 15.36
CA PRO A 69 -5.68 -15.33 15.63
C PRO A 69 -4.41 -15.60 14.79
N PRO A 70 -3.96 -16.86 14.59
CA PRO A 70 -2.77 -17.13 13.79
C PRO A 70 -2.88 -16.66 12.33
N ARG A 71 -4.07 -16.80 11.74
CA ARG A 71 -4.32 -16.35 10.36
C ARG A 71 -4.33 -14.82 10.28
N ARG A 72 -4.93 -14.17 11.28
CA ARG A 72 -4.96 -12.71 11.38
C ARG A 72 -3.55 -12.14 11.50
N GLU A 73 -2.75 -12.68 12.42
CA GLU A 73 -1.35 -12.29 12.62
C GLU A 73 -0.49 -12.49 11.37
N GLY A 74 -0.68 -13.61 10.65
CA GLY A 74 0.01 -13.88 9.40
C GLY A 74 -0.29 -12.83 8.33
N VAL A 75 -1.56 -12.48 8.13
CA VAL A 75 -1.96 -11.44 7.16
C VAL A 75 -1.35 -10.09 7.53
N LEU A 76 -1.46 -9.68 8.80
CA LEU A 76 -0.90 -8.41 9.26
C LEU A 76 0.63 -8.37 9.17
N SER A 77 1.31 -9.51 9.33
CA SER A 77 2.77 -9.61 9.11
C SER A 77 3.13 -9.38 7.65
N VAL A 78 2.41 -10.00 6.71
CA VAL A 78 2.63 -9.80 5.27
C VAL A 78 2.39 -8.34 4.90
N VAL A 79 1.33 -7.72 5.41
CA VAL A 79 1.03 -6.30 5.15
C VAL A 79 2.15 -5.41 5.70
N ARG A 80 2.59 -5.65 6.94
CA ARG A 80 3.71 -4.94 7.57
C ARG A 80 4.96 -5.03 6.70
N ASP A 81 5.34 -6.23 6.30
CA ASP A 81 6.59 -6.49 5.58
C ASP A 81 6.54 -5.90 4.17
N ALA A 82 5.39 -5.98 3.50
CA ALA A 82 5.17 -5.31 2.22
C ALA A 82 5.27 -3.78 2.35
N SER A 83 4.61 -3.17 3.34
CA SER A 83 4.71 -1.73 3.59
C SER A 83 6.15 -1.29 3.90
N ALA A 84 6.84 -2.02 4.77
CA ALA A 84 8.23 -1.74 5.14
C ALA A 84 9.17 -1.90 3.94
N GLY A 85 8.99 -2.95 3.13
CA GLY A 85 9.75 -3.19 1.92
C GLY A 85 9.62 -2.05 0.92
N MET A 86 8.41 -1.52 0.70
CA MET A 86 8.21 -0.35 -0.16
C MET A 86 8.93 0.89 0.38
N ALA A 87 8.81 1.17 1.68
CA ALA A 87 9.50 2.29 2.32
C ALA A 87 11.04 2.16 2.18
N LEU A 88 11.59 0.98 2.44
CA LEU A 88 13.02 0.71 2.31
C LEU A 88 13.51 0.84 0.87
N ALA A 89 12.75 0.30 -0.10
CA ALA A 89 13.09 0.42 -1.52
C ALA A 89 13.06 1.89 -1.97
N ARG A 90 12.09 2.67 -1.49
CA ARG A 90 11.97 4.10 -1.80
C ARG A 90 13.10 4.91 -1.17
N LEU A 91 13.48 4.59 0.06
CA LEU A 91 14.65 5.19 0.72
C LEU A 91 15.94 4.83 0.00
N GLY A 92 16.13 3.56 -0.36
CA GLY A 92 17.27 3.10 -1.14
C GLY A 92 17.38 3.82 -2.48
N GLY A 93 16.27 3.95 -3.21
CA GLY A 93 16.21 4.75 -4.44
C GLY A 93 16.61 6.21 -4.21
N ALA A 94 16.12 6.85 -3.15
CA ALA A 94 16.49 8.22 -2.82
C ALA A 94 17.98 8.37 -2.46
N VAL A 95 18.58 7.37 -1.81
CA VAL A 95 20.03 7.33 -1.52
C VAL A 95 20.84 7.20 -2.80
N LEU A 96 20.47 6.27 -3.68
CA LEU A 96 21.16 6.04 -4.96
C LEU A 96 21.09 7.27 -5.87
N GLU A 97 19.91 7.88 -5.98
CA GLU A 97 19.68 9.11 -6.75
C GLU A 97 20.17 10.38 -6.02
N ARG A 98 20.68 10.24 -4.78
CA ARG A 98 21.12 11.34 -3.89
C ARG A 98 20.08 12.46 -3.77
N ARG A 99 18.80 12.09 -3.82
CA ARG A 99 17.69 13.04 -3.90
C ARG A 99 16.41 12.48 -3.29
N LEU A 100 15.94 13.16 -2.24
CA LEU A 100 14.62 12.92 -1.64
C LEU A 100 13.77 14.19 -1.74
N ARG A 101 12.84 14.22 -2.71
CA ARG A 101 11.86 15.31 -2.78
C ARG A 101 10.73 15.05 -1.78
N PRO A 102 10.23 16.08 -1.07
CA PRO A 102 9.06 15.93 -0.20
C PRO A 102 7.83 15.36 -0.93
N TRP A 103 7.61 15.78 -2.18
CA TRP A 103 6.55 15.27 -3.06
C TRP A 103 7.12 14.80 -4.41
N PRO A 104 6.67 13.65 -4.95
CA PRO A 104 5.80 12.65 -4.30
C PRO A 104 6.58 11.72 -3.35
N THR A 105 7.89 11.54 -3.56
CA THR A 105 8.67 10.44 -2.97
C THR A 105 8.69 10.45 -1.45
N GLY A 106 8.94 11.59 -0.82
CA GLY A 106 8.93 11.70 0.65
C GLY A 106 7.57 11.38 1.25
N ALA A 107 6.48 11.88 0.66
CA ALA A 107 5.12 11.60 1.12
C ALA A 107 4.76 10.10 1.08
N PHE A 108 5.09 9.42 -0.02
CA PHE A 108 4.87 7.97 -0.10
C PHE A 108 5.78 7.19 0.84
N LEU A 109 7.03 7.61 1.04
CA LEU A 109 7.93 6.98 2.02
C LEU A 109 7.33 7.03 3.43
N VAL A 110 6.84 8.20 3.84
CA VAL A 110 6.19 8.40 5.13
C VAL A 110 4.92 7.56 5.25
N LEU A 111 4.08 7.54 4.20
CA LEU A 111 2.87 6.72 4.17
C LEU A 111 3.19 5.23 4.32
N GLU A 112 4.14 4.71 3.54
CA GLU A 112 4.56 3.31 3.56
C GLU A 112 5.12 2.92 4.94
N ALA A 113 5.97 3.76 5.54
CA ALA A 113 6.46 3.55 6.90
C ALA A 113 5.33 3.60 7.94
N ALA A 114 4.39 4.54 7.82
CA ALA A 114 3.25 4.65 8.73
C ALA A 114 2.32 3.42 8.66
N LEU A 115 2.09 2.88 7.46
CA LEU A 115 1.30 1.65 7.28
C LEU A 115 2.02 0.43 7.86
N ALA A 116 3.35 0.32 7.72
CA ALA A 116 4.13 -0.74 8.37
C ALA A 116 3.99 -0.70 9.90
N VAL A 117 4.06 0.51 10.47
CA VAL A 117 3.87 0.74 11.91
C VAL A 117 2.44 0.42 12.34
N ALA A 118 1.43 0.82 11.56
CA ALA A 118 0.03 0.52 11.84
C ALA A 118 -0.22 -1.00 11.85
N ALA A 119 0.31 -1.75 10.88
CA ALA A 119 0.23 -3.20 10.83
C ALA A 119 0.94 -3.88 12.02
N SER A 120 2.08 -3.33 12.46
CA SER A 120 2.76 -3.82 13.66
C SER A 120 1.92 -3.64 14.92
N ARG A 121 1.21 -2.51 15.04
CA ARG A 121 0.31 -2.23 16.17
C ARG A 121 -0.95 -3.09 16.14
N ALA A 122 -1.56 -3.25 14.97
CA ALA A 122 -2.72 -4.12 14.77
C ALA A 122 -2.47 -5.56 15.21
N ARG A 123 -1.22 -6.02 15.08
CA ARG A 123 -0.78 -7.36 15.48
C ARG A 123 -0.62 -7.55 16.98
N GLY A 124 -0.31 -6.48 17.70
CA GLY A 124 -0.10 -6.50 19.15
C GLY A 124 -1.38 -6.27 19.96
N SER A 125 -2.49 -5.97 19.29
CA SER A 125 -3.84 -5.81 19.84
C SER A 125 -4.68 -7.06 19.60
#